data_AF-A0A840SIF8-F1
#
_entry.id   AF-A0A840SIF8-F1
#
_cell.length_a   1.000
_cell.length_b   1.000
_cell.length_c   1.000
_cell.angle_alpha   90.00
_cell.angle_beta   90.00
_cell.angle_gamma   90.00
#
_symmetry.space_group_name_H-M   'P 1'
#
loop_
_entity.id
_entity.type
_entity.pdbx_description
1 polymer ?
#
loop_
_entity_poly.entity_id
_entity_poly.type
_entity_poly.pdbx_seq_one_letter_code
_entity_poly.pdbx_strand_id
1 'polypeptide(L)'
;MKSKKIAFTGLLCLLALLLNIASAMLASALKLPAFLDTIFTVAITFYAGLIPGIIVAALFNPIMTILRCAMTGSEIFLYDFLYGICGILIVIASWLFSRNKKEFHFNRRVTLLYLLIIVFFSTFLSSFSASALDTFIRPLFKKASGFSAIDDISLIFQKMNFSVFLSYLLPRIPITLLDRFICTFAAYGIYSGLRK
;
A
#
# COMPACT_ATOMS: atom_id res chain seq x y z
N MET A 1 0.60 -26.10 20.76
CA MET A 1 1.53 -24.96 20.63
C MET A 1 1.49 -24.27 19.26
N LYS A 2 1.48 -25.00 18.13
CA LYS A 2 1.35 -24.42 16.76
C LYS A 2 0.03 -23.66 16.53
N SER A 3 -1.11 -24.22 16.96
CA SER A 3 -2.43 -23.58 16.81
C SER A 3 -2.53 -22.21 17.50
N LYS A 4 -2.02 -22.08 18.74
CA LYS A 4 -1.99 -20.79 19.46
C LYS A 4 -1.16 -19.71 18.72
N LYS A 5 -0.04 -20.09 18.09
CA LYS A 5 0.77 -19.16 17.30
C LYS A 5 0.06 -18.72 16.02
N ILE A 6 -0.62 -19.63 15.33
CA ILE A 6 -1.40 -19.32 14.12
C ILE A 6 -2.56 -18.38 14.47
N ALA A 7 -3.30 -18.67 15.54
CA ALA A 7 -4.39 -17.81 16.02
C ALA A 7 -3.90 -16.41 16.37
N PHE A 8 -2.76 -16.30 17.05
CA PHE A 8 -2.15 -15.01 17.38
C PHE A 8 -1.74 -14.22 16.14
N THR A 9 -1.09 -14.85 15.16
CA THR A 9 -0.75 -14.19 13.88
C THR A 9 -2.01 -13.76 13.13
N GLY A 10 -3.05 -14.59 13.12
CA GLY A 10 -4.35 -14.24 12.53
C GLY A 10 -4.98 -13.01 13.17
N LEU A 11 -4.94 -12.91 14.51
CA LEU A 11 -5.41 -11.73 15.23
C LEU A 11 -4.60 -10.48 14.87
N LEU A 12 -3.28 -10.60 14.77
CA LEU A 12 -2.43 -9.48 14.35
C LEU A 12 -2.72 -9.04 12.91
N CYS A 13 -2.99 -9.98 11.99
CA CYS A 13 -3.41 -9.63 10.63
C CYS A 13 -4.74 -8.86 10.62
N LEU A 14 -5.72 -9.30 11.42
CA LEU A 14 -7.00 -8.61 11.56
C LEU A 14 -6.82 -7.20 12.12
N LEU A 15 -6.03 -7.04 13.18
CA LEU A 15 -5.72 -5.73 13.75
C LEU A 15 -5.00 -4.83 12.74
N ALA A 16 -4.02 -5.36 12.01
CA ALA A 16 -3.30 -4.60 10.99
C ALA A 16 -4.24 -4.11 9.88
N LEU A 17 -5.14 -4.97 9.42
CA LEU A 17 -6.14 -4.62 8.42
C LEU A 17 -7.08 -3.51 8.92
N LEU A 18 -7.62 -3.64 10.14
CA LEU A 18 -8.51 -2.62 10.73
C LEU A 18 -7.81 -1.27 10.91
N LEU A 19 -6.55 -1.30 11.36
CA LEU A 19 -5.76 -0.08 11.55
C LEU A 19 -5.37 0.59 10.24
N ASN A 20 -5.08 -0.18 9.17
CA ASN A 20 -4.89 0.39 7.84
C ASN A 20 -6.17 1.04 7.29
N ILE A 21 -7.34 0.43 7.54
CA ILE A 21 -8.62 1.03 7.16
C ILE A 21 -8.80 2.37 7.90
N ALA A 22 -8.56 2.37 9.23
CA ALA A 22 -8.67 3.59 10.03
C ALA A 22 -7.71 4.69 9.55
N SER A 23 -6.45 4.37 9.24
CA SER A 23 -5.48 5.34 8.74
C SER A 23 -5.83 5.85 7.34
N ALA A 24 -6.31 4.98 6.45
CA ALA A 24 -6.77 5.40 5.12
C ALA A 24 -8.02 6.29 5.17
N MET A 25 -8.95 6.00 6.08
CA MET A 25 -10.12 6.84 6.32
C MET A 25 -9.71 8.20 6.90
N LEU A 26 -8.77 8.23 7.84
CA LEU A 26 -8.23 9.47 8.40
C LEU A 26 -7.52 10.31 7.32
N ALA A 27 -6.69 9.69 6.47
CA ALA A 27 -6.05 10.36 5.35
C ALA A 27 -7.08 10.97 4.39
N SER A 28 -8.15 10.22 4.10
CA SER A 28 -9.27 10.70 3.28
C SER A 28 -10.02 11.86 3.93
N ALA A 29 -10.29 11.79 5.24
CA ALA A 29 -11.01 12.84 5.98
C ALA A 29 -10.20 14.15 6.06
N LEU A 30 -8.88 14.04 6.23
CA LEU A 30 -7.95 15.16 6.27
C LEU A 30 -7.51 15.64 4.87
N LYS A 31 -7.97 14.99 3.80
CA LYS A 31 -7.57 15.28 2.40
C LYS A 31 -6.04 15.29 2.23
N LEU A 32 -5.35 14.37 2.88
CA LEU A 32 -3.90 14.27 2.77
C LEU A 32 -3.50 13.80 1.37
N PRO A 33 -2.37 14.28 0.81
CA PRO A 33 -1.80 13.77 -0.43
C PRO A 33 -1.05 12.44 -0.20
N ALA A 34 -1.67 11.50 0.52
CA ALA A 34 -1.12 10.19 0.87
C ALA A 34 -2.27 9.19 1.13
N PHE A 35 -1.99 7.90 0.98
CA PHE A 35 -2.98 6.83 1.15
C PHE A 35 -3.03 6.33 2.59
N LEU A 36 -1.87 6.22 3.23
CA LEU A 36 -1.66 5.71 4.60
C LEU A 36 -2.26 4.32 4.83
N ASP A 37 -2.38 3.50 3.79
CA ASP A 37 -3.11 2.23 3.77
C ASP A 37 -2.24 0.98 4.01
N THR A 38 -0.94 1.17 4.23
CA THR A 38 0.01 0.05 4.36
C THR A 38 0.95 0.14 5.56
N ILE A 39 0.77 1.12 6.45
CA ILE A 39 1.58 1.26 7.67
C ILE A 39 1.63 -0.08 8.42
N PHE A 40 0.46 -0.65 8.70
CA PHE A 40 0.36 -1.87 9.49
C PHE A 40 0.61 -3.13 8.65
N THR A 41 0.39 -3.06 7.34
CA THR A 41 0.78 -4.13 6.39
C THR A 41 2.29 -4.31 6.36
N VAL A 42 3.05 -3.22 6.28
CA VAL A 42 4.51 -3.26 6.29
C VAL A 42 5.01 -3.65 7.68
N ALA A 43 4.37 -3.17 8.76
CA ALA A 43 4.74 -3.53 10.13
C ALA A 43 4.59 -5.05 10.37
N ILE A 44 3.47 -5.65 9.95
CA ILE A 44 3.27 -7.10 10.09
C ILE A 44 4.20 -7.89 9.17
N THR A 45 4.57 -7.33 8.01
CA THR A 45 5.59 -7.93 7.14
C THR A 45 6.95 -7.97 7.84
N PHE A 46 7.32 -6.90 8.54
CA PHE A 46 8.54 -6.86 9.34
C PHE A 46 8.48 -7.82 10.53
N TYR A 47 7.33 -7.94 11.20
CA TYR A 47 7.17 -8.74 12.41
C TYR A 47 7.00 -10.24 12.14
N ALA A 48 6.02 -10.62 11.30
CA ALA A 48 5.58 -11.99 11.08
C ALA A 48 5.97 -12.55 9.69
N GLY A 49 6.56 -11.73 8.82
CA GLY A 49 7.11 -12.15 7.53
C GLY A 49 6.14 -12.01 6.34
N LEU A 50 6.50 -12.64 5.23
CA LEU A 50 5.86 -12.44 3.93
C LEU A 50 4.37 -12.79 3.91
N ILE A 51 4.01 -13.99 4.36
CA ILE A 51 2.65 -14.52 4.21
C ILE A 51 1.61 -13.66 4.96
N PRO A 52 1.81 -13.30 6.25
CA PRO A 52 0.92 -12.37 6.94
C PRO A 52 0.78 -11.02 6.23
N GLY A 53 1.88 -10.47 5.72
CA GLY A 53 1.86 -9.23 4.92
C GLY A 53 0.98 -9.34 3.67
N ILE A 54 1.14 -10.43 2.90
CA ILE A 54 0.36 -10.66 1.67
C ILE A 54 -1.13 -10.76 1.98
N ILE A 55 -1.51 -11.47 3.05
CA ILE A 55 -2.91 -11.62 3.46
C ILE A 55 -3.54 -10.24 3.73
N VAL A 56 -2.86 -9.39 4.52
CA VAL A 56 -3.38 -8.04 4.83
C VAL A 56 -3.44 -7.17 3.58
N ALA A 57 -2.41 -7.20 2.75
CA ALA A 57 -2.37 -6.43 1.50
C ALA A 57 -3.46 -6.82 0.50
N ALA A 58 -3.71 -8.13 0.34
CA ALA A 58 -4.70 -8.65 -0.58
C ALA A 58 -6.14 -8.34 -0.14
N LEU A 59 -6.39 -8.30 1.17
CA LEU A 59 -7.71 -8.05 1.74
C LEU A 59 -8.06 -6.56 1.83
N PHE A 60 -7.07 -5.68 1.97
CA PHE A 60 -7.30 -4.25 2.20
C PHE A 60 -8.19 -3.61 1.14
N ASN A 61 -7.80 -3.67 -0.15
CA ASN A 61 -8.54 -2.98 -1.21
C ASN A 61 -9.97 -3.50 -1.42
N PRO A 62 -10.23 -4.82 -1.47
CA PRO A 62 -11.59 -5.35 -1.50
C PRO A 62 -12.46 -4.85 -0.35
N ILE A 63 -11.96 -4.91 0.88
CA ILE A 63 -12.73 -4.52 2.07
C ILE A 63 -12.96 -3.01 2.08
N MET A 64 -11.92 -2.21 1.79
CA MET A 64 -12.03 -0.76 1.72
C MET A 64 -13.02 -0.32 0.63
N THR A 65 -13.04 -1.01 -0.51
CA THR A 65 -14.01 -0.73 -1.59
C THR A 65 -15.44 -1.00 -1.14
N ILE A 66 -15.69 -2.16 -0.51
CA ILE A 66 -17.00 -2.52 0.03
C ILE A 66 -17.45 -1.50 1.08
N LEU A 67 -16.57 -1.12 2.02
CA LEU A 67 -16.87 -0.14 3.06
C LEU A 67 -17.19 1.23 2.47
N ARG A 68 -16.36 1.73 1.53
CA ARG A 68 -16.62 3.01 0.86
C ARG A 68 -17.97 2.99 0.16
N CYS A 69 -18.27 1.94 -0.61
CA CYS A 69 -19.55 1.80 -1.30
C CYS A 69 -20.75 1.79 -0.34
N ALA A 70 -20.63 1.08 0.79
CA ALA A 70 -21.67 1.08 1.82
C ALA A 70 -21.89 2.46 2.46
N MET A 71 -20.82 3.24 2.64
CA MET A 71 -20.88 4.58 3.23
C MET A 71 -21.40 5.65 2.27
N THR A 72 -21.07 5.55 0.98
CA THR A 72 -21.44 6.56 -0.04
C THR A 72 -22.69 6.18 -0.84
N GLY A 73 -23.19 4.96 -0.70
CA GLY A 73 -24.30 4.43 -1.51
C GLY A 73 -23.93 4.20 -2.98
N SER A 74 -22.63 4.15 -3.31
CA SER A 74 -22.17 3.92 -4.68
C SER A 74 -22.12 2.44 -5.03
N GLU A 75 -22.16 2.13 -6.32
CA GLU A 75 -22.00 0.75 -6.81
C GLU A 75 -20.57 0.23 -6.60
N ILE A 76 -20.45 -1.07 -6.32
CA ILE A 76 -19.16 -1.74 -6.20
C ILE A 76 -18.49 -1.78 -7.58
N PHE A 77 -17.29 -1.20 -7.67
CA PHE A 77 -16.46 -1.28 -8.85
C PHE A 77 -15.33 -2.30 -8.67
N LEU A 78 -15.49 -3.49 -9.28
CA LEU A 78 -14.56 -4.63 -9.10
C LEU A 78 -13.11 -4.31 -9.50
N TYR A 79 -12.91 -3.35 -10.39
CA TYR A 79 -11.58 -2.88 -10.76
C TYR A 79 -10.78 -2.36 -9.55
N ASP A 80 -11.45 -1.71 -8.59
CA ASP A 80 -10.79 -1.15 -7.40
C ASP A 80 -10.13 -2.23 -6.53
N PHE A 81 -10.62 -3.48 -6.62
CA PHE A 81 -10.05 -4.61 -5.88
C PHE A 81 -8.64 -4.94 -6.38
N LEU A 82 -8.37 -4.70 -7.68
CA LEU A 82 -7.09 -5.02 -8.32
C LEU A 82 -5.94 -4.17 -7.78
N TYR A 83 -6.23 -3.02 -7.15
CA TYR A 83 -5.20 -2.24 -6.44
C TYR A 83 -4.55 -3.02 -5.29
N GLY A 84 -5.15 -4.13 -4.82
CA GLY A 84 -4.49 -5.09 -3.93
C GLY A 84 -3.14 -5.60 -4.44
N ILE A 85 -2.95 -5.65 -5.76
CA ILE A 85 -1.67 -6.00 -6.39
C ILE A 85 -0.56 -5.03 -5.97
N CYS A 86 -0.86 -3.73 -5.87
CA CYS A 86 0.12 -2.73 -5.44
C CYS A 86 0.59 -3.02 -4.02
N GLY A 87 -0.36 -3.28 -3.11
CA GLY A 87 -0.06 -3.65 -1.73
C GLY A 87 0.78 -4.93 -1.62
N ILE A 88 0.51 -5.94 -2.45
CA ILE A 88 1.29 -7.18 -2.48
C ILE A 88 2.73 -6.92 -2.95
N LEU A 89 2.92 -6.11 -4.00
CA LEU A 89 4.25 -5.74 -4.48
C LEU A 89 5.04 -4.94 -3.43
N ILE A 90 4.38 -4.05 -2.70
CA ILE A 90 4.95 -3.34 -1.55
C ILE A 90 5.43 -4.33 -0.47
N VAL A 91 4.62 -5.35 -0.17
CA VAL A 91 4.97 -6.39 0.81
C VAL A 91 6.18 -7.21 0.34
N ILE A 92 6.20 -7.61 -0.93
CA ILE A 92 7.31 -8.37 -1.51
C ILE A 92 8.60 -7.53 -1.44
N ALA A 93 8.55 -6.25 -1.82
CA ALA A 93 9.68 -5.34 -1.68
C ALA A 93 10.16 -5.23 -0.23
N SER A 94 9.23 -4.95 0.69
CA SER A 94 9.53 -4.79 2.12
C SER A 94 10.14 -6.06 2.73
N TRP A 95 9.60 -7.23 2.38
CA TRP A 95 10.10 -8.51 2.84
C TRP A 95 11.47 -8.84 2.25
N LEU A 96 11.69 -8.64 0.95
CA LEU A 96 12.95 -8.96 0.28
C LEU A 96 14.15 -8.31 0.98
N PHE A 97 14.00 -7.04 1.37
CA PHE A 97 15.04 -6.26 2.02
C PHE A 97 15.03 -6.35 3.56
N SER A 98 14.01 -6.94 4.17
CA SER A 98 13.93 -7.10 5.64
C SER A 98 13.93 -8.56 6.12
N ARG A 99 14.05 -9.54 5.21
CA ARG A 99 14.02 -10.98 5.54
C ARG A 99 15.20 -11.39 6.42
N ASN A 100 16.39 -10.85 6.19
CA ASN A 100 17.55 -11.11 7.02
C ASN A 100 17.63 -10.10 8.17
N LYS A 101 17.00 -10.44 9.30
CA LYS A 101 16.92 -9.57 10.48
C LYS A 101 18.28 -9.18 11.06
N LYS A 102 19.32 -10.01 10.87
CA LYS A 102 20.67 -9.70 11.35
C LYS A 102 21.30 -8.54 10.58
N GLU A 103 21.17 -8.56 9.25
CA GLU A 103 21.64 -7.49 8.37
C GLU A 103 20.81 -6.21 8.54
N PHE A 104 19.48 -6.36 8.60
CA PHE A 104 18.55 -5.25 8.74
C PHE A 104 18.77 -4.43 10.04
N HIS A 105 19.32 -5.06 11.08
CA HIS A 105 19.59 -4.43 12.38
C HIS A 105 21.07 -4.35 12.75
N PHE A 106 21.97 -4.45 11.77
CA PHE A 106 23.41 -4.40 12.05
C PHE A 106 23.82 -3.08 12.74
N ASN A 107 23.36 -1.94 12.21
CA ASN A 107 23.52 -0.61 12.80
C ASN A 107 22.42 0.33 12.26
N ARG A 108 22.13 1.43 12.97
CA ARG A 108 21.17 2.47 12.59
C ARG A 108 21.35 2.97 11.15
N ARG A 109 22.59 3.20 10.70
CA ARG A 109 22.87 3.64 9.32
C ARG A 109 22.48 2.59 8.28
N VAL A 110 22.75 1.33 8.58
CA VAL A 110 22.40 0.20 7.71
C VAL A 110 20.88 0.06 7.67
N THR A 111 20.20 0.05 8.82
CA THR A 111 18.74 0.03 8.85
C THR A 111 18.13 1.19 8.05
N LEU A 112 18.63 2.41 8.22
CA LEU A 112 18.17 3.56 7.46
C LEU A 112 18.32 3.34 5.95
N LEU A 113 19.46 2.82 5.50
CA LEU A 113 19.69 2.47 4.10
C LEU A 113 18.67 1.43 3.60
N TYR A 114 18.44 0.35 4.35
CA TYR A 114 17.44 -0.65 3.97
C TYR A 114 16.02 -0.06 3.92
N LEU A 115 15.65 0.80 4.86
CA LEU A 115 14.36 1.49 4.83
C LEU A 115 14.22 2.39 3.61
N LEU A 116 15.26 3.14 3.24
CA LEU A 116 15.27 3.96 2.02
C LEU A 116 15.15 3.09 0.76
N ILE A 117 15.88 1.98 0.68
CA ILE A 117 15.75 1.03 -0.43
C ILE A 117 14.33 0.50 -0.54
N ILE A 118 13.70 0.12 0.59
CA ILE A 118 12.30 -0.31 0.62
C ILE A 118 11.39 0.81 0.10
N VAL A 119 11.57 2.05 0.55
CA VAL A 119 10.77 3.20 0.11
C VAL A 119 10.86 3.37 -1.41
N PHE A 120 12.07 3.48 -1.98
CA PHE A 120 12.23 3.73 -3.40
C PHE A 120 11.78 2.54 -4.26
N PHE A 121 12.14 1.32 -3.86
CA PHE A 121 11.79 0.12 -4.63
C PHE A 121 10.28 -0.16 -4.59
N SER A 122 9.65 -0.02 -3.42
CA SER A 122 8.19 -0.16 -3.31
C SER A 122 7.43 0.95 -4.01
N THR A 123 7.96 2.18 -4.03
CA THR A 123 7.39 3.31 -4.80
C THR A 123 7.41 3.01 -6.29
N PHE A 124 8.54 2.51 -6.81
CA PHE A 124 8.68 2.13 -8.21
C PHE A 124 7.66 1.06 -8.59
N LEU A 125 7.62 -0.05 -7.83
CA LEU A 125 6.71 -1.15 -8.12
C LEU A 125 5.24 -0.73 -8.06
N SER A 126 4.82 -0.05 -6.99
CA SER A 126 3.42 0.36 -6.82
C SER A 126 2.97 1.42 -7.81
N SER A 127 3.81 2.40 -8.13
CA SER A 127 3.48 3.43 -9.13
C SER A 127 3.35 2.83 -10.53
N PHE A 128 4.28 1.93 -10.89
CA PHE A 128 4.27 1.28 -12.21
C PHE A 128 3.11 0.30 -12.35
N SER A 129 2.84 -0.52 -11.32
CA SER A 129 1.72 -1.46 -11.35
C SER A 129 0.38 -0.75 -11.37
N ALA A 130 0.21 0.31 -10.59
CA ALA A 130 -1.02 1.09 -10.60
C ALA A 130 -1.25 1.75 -11.97
N SER A 131 -0.22 2.39 -12.54
CA SER A 131 -0.30 3.00 -13.87
C SER A 131 -0.60 1.98 -14.97
N ALA A 132 -0.05 0.76 -14.86
CA ALA A 132 -0.35 -0.32 -15.78
C ALA A 132 -1.81 -0.80 -15.65
N LEU A 133 -2.32 -0.92 -14.41
CA LEU A 133 -3.73 -1.23 -14.18
C LEU A 133 -4.63 -0.17 -14.81
N ASP A 134 -4.33 1.11 -14.64
CA ASP A 134 -5.16 2.20 -15.18
C ASP A 134 -5.09 2.32 -16.71
N THR A 135 -3.93 2.00 -17.28
CA THR A 135 -3.73 2.11 -18.74
C THR A 135 -4.32 0.92 -19.48
N PHE A 136 -4.09 -0.30 -18.99
CA PHE A 136 -4.37 -1.52 -19.75
C PHE A 136 -5.60 -2.27 -19.26
N ILE A 137 -5.94 -2.18 -17.97
CA ILE A 137 -7.02 -2.98 -17.38
C ILE A 137 -8.29 -2.16 -17.17
N ARG A 138 -8.19 -0.93 -16.67
CA ARG A 138 -9.34 -0.04 -16.43
C ARG A 138 -10.24 0.16 -17.66
N PRO A 139 -9.70 0.33 -18.88
CA PRO A 139 -10.55 0.52 -20.07
C PRO A 139 -11.50 -0.65 -20.36
N LEU A 140 -11.19 -1.86 -19.86
CA LEU A 140 -12.03 -3.04 -20.04
C LEU A 140 -13.35 -2.96 -19.26
N PHE A 141 -13.44 -2.08 -18.26
CA PHE A 141 -14.57 -2.02 -17.34
C PHE A 141 -15.64 -0.98 -17.70
N LYS A 142 -15.48 -0.22 -18.80
CA LYS A 142 -16.44 0.77 -19.36
C LYS A 142 -16.98 1.85 -18.40
N LYS A 143 -16.58 1.85 -17.12
CA LYS A 143 -16.92 2.84 -16.09
C LYS A 143 -15.66 3.56 -15.64
N ALA A 144 -15.77 4.87 -15.42
CA ALA A 144 -14.75 5.63 -14.73
C ALA A 144 -14.87 5.36 -13.22
N SER A 145 -13.81 4.84 -12.57
CA SER A 145 -13.71 4.88 -11.10
C SER A 145 -13.76 6.33 -10.63
N GLY A 146 -14.55 6.63 -9.58
CA GLY A 146 -14.65 7.95 -8.97
C GLY A 146 -13.80 8.14 -7.71
N PHE A 147 -12.91 7.20 -7.38
CA PHE A 147 -12.24 7.14 -6.08
C PHE A 147 -10.75 7.47 -6.09
N SER A 148 -10.14 7.67 -7.26
CA SER A 148 -8.71 7.96 -7.37
C SER A 148 -8.49 9.47 -7.47
N ALA A 149 -7.93 10.08 -6.43
CA ALA A 149 -7.49 11.49 -6.44
C ALA A 149 -6.43 11.78 -7.51
N ILE A 150 -5.80 10.73 -8.06
CA ILE A 150 -4.84 10.83 -9.16
C ILE A 150 -5.55 11.01 -10.51
N ASP A 151 -6.83 10.66 -10.63
CA ASP A 151 -7.56 10.73 -11.89
C ASP A 151 -7.63 12.17 -12.40
N ASP A 152 -7.93 13.13 -11.52
CA ASP A 152 -7.99 14.56 -11.87
C ASP A 152 -6.64 15.10 -12.37
N ILE A 153 -5.55 14.70 -11.70
CA ILE A 153 -4.19 15.12 -12.09
C ILE A 153 -3.79 14.44 -13.41
N SER A 154 -4.14 13.17 -13.59
CA SER A 154 -3.82 12.43 -14.81
C SER A 154 -4.46 13.05 -16.06
N LEU A 155 -5.66 13.63 -15.93
CA LEU A 155 -6.33 14.35 -17.01
C LEU A 155 -5.56 15.61 -17.45
N ILE A 156 -4.88 16.29 -16.52
CA ILE A 156 -4.03 17.44 -16.85
C ILE A 156 -2.85 16.98 -17.72
N PHE A 157 -2.19 15.87 -17.36
CA PHE A 157 -1.09 15.33 -18.15
C PHE A 157 -1.54 14.86 -19.55
N GLN A 158 -2.73 14.27 -19.66
CA GLN A 158 -3.30 13.90 -20.96
C GLN A 158 -3.54 15.15 -21.82
N LYS A 159 -4.05 16.24 -21.25
CA LYS A 159 -4.21 17.53 -21.95
C LYS A 159 -2.88 18.16 -22.38
N MET A 160 -1.77 17.80 -21.72
CA MET A 160 -0.42 18.18 -22.10
C MET A 160 0.23 17.25 -23.15
N ASN A 161 -0.55 16.37 -23.79
CA ASN A 161 -0.11 15.40 -24.80
C ASN A 161 0.87 14.32 -24.29
N PHE A 162 0.87 14.00 -23.00
CA PHE A 162 1.55 12.80 -22.52
C PHE A 162 0.80 11.54 -22.94
N SER A 163 1.51 10.42 -23.10
CA SER A 163 0.87 9.12 -23.29
C SER A 163 -0.01 8.76 -22.08
N VAL A 164 -1.05 7.95 -22.29
CA VAL A 164 -1.98 7.55 -21.21
C VAL A 164 -1.23 6.96 -20.02
N PHE A 165 -0.24 6.09 -20.28
CA PHE A 165 0.60 5.50 -19.26
C PHE A 165 1.40 6.54 -18.46
N LEU A 166 2.09 7.46 -19.14
CA LEU A 166 2.86 8.51 -18.48
C LEU A 166 1.97 9.48 -17.70
N SER A 167 0.75 9.71 -18.19
CA SER A 167 -0.23 10.57 -17.54
C SER A 167 -0.70 10.00 -16.20
N TYR A 168 -0.74 8.67 -16.05
CA TYR A 168 -0.98 8.03 -14.74
C TYR A 168 0.30 7.91 -13.91
N LEU A 169 1.45 7.67 -14.54
CA LEU A 169 2.70 7.39 -13.82
C LEU A 169 3.32 8.62 -13.16
N LEU A 170 3.49 9.72 -13.91
CA LEU A 170 4.19 10.92 -13.44
C LEU A 170 3.55 11.54 -12.18
N PRO A 171 2.22 11.73 -12.10
CA PRO A 171 1.62 12.30 -10.88
C PRO A 171 1.64 11.32 -9.69
N ARG A 172 1.73 10.00 -9.94
CA ARG A 172 1.80 8.99 -8.88
C ARG A 172 3.13 9.00 -8.15
N ILE A 173 4.24 9.20 -8.86
CA ILE A 173 5.58 9.11 -8.26
C ILE A 173 5.71 9.98 -6.98
N PRO A 174 5.42 11.29 -6.99
CA PRO A 174 5.59 12.11 -5.79
C PRO A 174 4.63 11.71 -4.65
N ILE A 175 3.38 11.40 -4.96
CA ILE A 175 2.35 11.01 -3.97
C ILE A 175 2.73 9.68 -3.31
N THR A 176 3.03 8.68 -4.14
CA THR A 176 3.43 7.35 -3.68
C THR A 176 4.75 7.43 -2.93
N LEU A 177 5.73 8.22 -3.37
CA LEU A 177 7.01 8.37 -2.67
C LEU A 177 6.81 8.93 -1.25
N LEU A 178 6.05 10.01 -1.11
CA LEU A 178 5.71 10.61 0.18
C LEU A 178 5.01 9.58 1.08
N ASP A 179 4.01 8.91 0.54
CA ASP A 179 3.24 7.90 1.24
C ASP A 179 4.10 6.71 1.69
N ARG A 180 5.01 6.22 0.83
CA ARG A 180 5.95 5.15 1.18
C ARG A 180 6.94 5.58 2.25
N PHE A 181 7.44 6.80 2.21
CA PHE A 181 8.28 7.35 3.28
C PHE A 181 7.55 7.29 4.62
N ILE A 182 6.32 7.79 4.70
CA ILE A 182 5.55 7.77 5.94
C ILE A 182 5.27 6.33 6.38
N CYS A 183 4.76 5.50 5.48
CA CYS A 183 4.34 4.14 5.80
C CYS A 183 5.50 3.25 6.25
N THR A 184 6.61 3.24 5.51
CA THR A 184 7.76 2.38 5.83
C THR A 184 8.43 2.77 7.13
N PHE A 185 8.58 4.07 7.41
CA PHE A 185 9.20 4.53 8.66
C PHE A 185 8.27 4.35 9.87
N ALA A 186 6.98 4.67 9.73
CA ALA A 186 6.00 4.40 10.79
C ALA A 186 5.90 2.89 11.10
N ALA A 187 5.88 2.06 10.06
CA ALA A 187 5.90 0.60 10.21
C ALA A 187 7.13 0.11 10.95
N TYR A 188 8.31 0.64 10.62
CA TYR A 188 9.54 0.32 11.33
C TYR A 188 9.47 0.76 12.81
N GLY A 189 8.95 1.95 13.08
CA GLY A 189 8.71 2.44 14.44
C GLY A 189 7.85 1.47 15.27
N ILE A 190 6.71 1.06 14.73
CA ILE A 190 5.81 0.07 15.34
C ILE A 190 6.54 -1.26 15.58
N TYR A 191 7.20 -1.79 14.55
CA TYR A 191 7.95 -3.03 14.64
C TYR A 191 9.06 -2.99 15.70
N SER A 192 9.78 -1.87 15.79
CA SER A 192 10.84 -1.67 16.78
C SER A 192 10.31 -1.59 18.20
N GLY A 193 9.10 -1.06 18.39
CA GLY A 193 8.40 -1.05 19.68
C GLY A 193 7.93 -2.43 20.11
N LEU A 194 7.40 -3.23 19.18
CA LEU A 194 6.93 -4.61 19.43
C LEU A 194 8.04 -5.62 19.73
N ARG A 195 9.30 -5.29 19.41
CA ARG A 195 10.46 -6.15 19.66
C ARG A 195 11.08 -5.96 21.05
N LYS A 196 10.82 -4.82 21.71
CA LYS A 196 11.27 -4.59 23.08
C LYS A 196 10.51 -5.49 24.05
#